data_AF-A0A959L1U4-F1
#
_entry.id   AF-A0A959L1U4-F1
#
_cell.length_a   1.000
_cell.length_b   1.000
_cell.length_c   1.000
_cell.angle_alpha   90.00
_cell.angle_beta   90.00
_cell.angle_gamma   90.00
#
_symmetry.space_group_name_H-M   'P 1'
#
loop_
_entity.id
_entity.type
_entity.pdbx_description
1 polymer ?
#
loop_
_entity_poly.entity_id
_entity_poly.type
_entity_poly.pdbx_seq_one_letter_code
_entity_poly.pdbx_strand_id
1 'polypeptide(L)'
;MIETLISSKTRIKLLLKFFLNSNNTAYLRGLEGEFGESTNAIRLELNRLEKAGMLSSSIEGNKKLFKANTKHPLFQEVHNIVLKHVGLDKVVINVIERLGDVKEVYLAGSFSRGLDSQVIDLIFIGNIDINYLIKLIDKVEHVIRRKIRYLIYQPGEKDDIDWSAFTPKPLMLWNDERNQISQT
;
A
#
# COMPACT_ATOMS: atom_id res chain seq x y z
N MET A 1 6.94 -5.99 14.26
CA MET A 1 8.23 -5.47 13.73
C MET A 1 8.28 -3.95 13.79
N ILE A 2 7.41 -3.19 13.08
CA ILE A 2 7.39 -1.73 13.25
C ILE A 2 6.93 -1.30 14.65
N GLU A 3 6.07 -2.10 15.28
CA GLU A 3 5.53 -1.90 16.63
C GLU A 3 6.60 -1.82 17.73
N THR A 4 7.79 -2.42 17.51
CA THR A 4 8.89 -2.33 18.47
C THR A 4 9.63 -0.98 18.39
N LEU A 5 9.52 -0.28 17.26
CA LEU A 5 10.08 1.06 17.06
C LEU A 5 9.04 2.16 17.28
N ILE A 6 7.76 1.86 16.99
CA ILE A 6 6.65 2.79 17.09
C ILE A 6 5.60 2.18 18.01
N SER A 7 5.55 2.66 19.25
CA SER A 7 4.62 2.13 20.26
C SER A 7 3.15 2.48 20.00
N SER A 8 2.89 3.58 19.29
CA SER A 8 1.53 4.05 19.01
C SER A 8 0.91 3.27 17.84
N LYS A 9 -0.09 2.43 18.15
CA LYS A 9 -0.90 1.72 17.13
C LYS A 9 -1.59 2.69 16.17
N THR A 10 -2.11 3.79 16.69
CA THR A 10 -2.71 4.87 15.88
C THR A 10 -1.70 5.43 14.88
N ARG A 11 -0.45 5.67 15.31
CA ARG A 11 0.60 6.15 14.41
C ARG A 11 0.89 5.14 13.31
N ILE A 12 0.99 3.86 13.63
CA ILE A 12 1.22 2.82 12.62
C ILE A 12 0.09 2.80 11.58
N LYS A 13 -1.17 2.87 12.01
CA LYS A 13 -2.33 2.95 11.10
C LYS A 13 -2.28 4.20 10.22
N LEU A 14 -1.89 5.35 10.77
CA LEU A 14 -1.72 6.59 9.99
C LEU A 14 -0.57 6.47 8.99
N LEU A 15 0.56 5.89 9.38
CA LEU A 15 1.67 5.63 8.48
C LEU A 15 1.25 4.71 7.34
N LEU A 16 0.53 3.63 7.64
CA LEU A 16 -0.04 2.76 6.62
C LEU A 16 -1.01 3.52 5.70
N LYS A 17 -1.92 4.31 6.27
CA LYS A 17 -2.95 5.08 5.55
C LYS A 17 -2.35 6.02 4.50
N PHE A 18 -1.36 6.80 4.91
CA PHE A 18 -0.83 7.91 4.11
C PHE A 18 0.45 7.56 3.36
N PHE A 19 1.30 6.69 3.90
CA PHE A 19 2.61 6.41 3.30
C PHE A 19 2.60 5.16 2.43
N LEU A 20 1.64 4.23 2.56
CA LEU A 20 1.52 3.14 1.58
C LEU A 20 1.04 3.66 0.22
N ASN A 21 0.04 4.53 0.24
CA ASN A 21 -0.50 5.19 -0.95
C ASN A 21 -0.56 6.70 -0.68
N SER A 22 0.40 7.45 -1.22
CA SER A 22 0.51 8.91 -1.02
C SER A 22 -0.61 9.72 -1.65
N ASN A 23 -1.41 9.11 -2.52
CA ASN A 23 -2.61 9.74 -3.08
C ASN A 23 -3.79 9.71 -2.11
N ASN A 24 -3.74 8.89 -1.05
CA ASN A 24 -4.80 8.86 -0.06
C ASN A 24 -4.89 10.19 0.68
N THR A 25 -6.12 10.69 0.77
CA THR A 25 -6.49 11.79 1.65
C THR A 25 -7.48 11.28 2.70
N ALA A 26 -7.44 11.87 3.87
CA ALA A 26 -8.40 11.53 4.92
C ALA A 26 -8.66 12.72 5.86
N TYR A 27 -9.84 12.72 6.47
CA TYR A 27 -10.22 13.66 7.51
C TYR A 27 -10.44 12.91 8.82
N LEU A 28 -10.35 13.63 9.94
CA LEU A 28 -10.36 13.07 11.28
C LEU A 28 -11.52 12.09 11.57
N ARG A 29 -12.76 12.48 11.26
CA ARG A 29 -13.94 11.61 11.49
C ARG A 29 -13.99 10.40 10.55
N GLY A 30 -13.46 10.51 9.34
CA GLY A 30 -13.34 9.37 8.43
C GLY A 30 -12.39 8.31 9.01
N LEU A 31 -11.26 8.76 9.54
CA LEU A 31 -10.26 7.89 10.17
C LEU A 31 -10.78 7.21 11.44
N GLU A 32 -11.62 7.88 12.22
CA GLU A 32 -12.27 7.28 13.39
C GLU A 32 -13.07 6.03 13.01
N GLY A 33 -13.92 6.13 11.97
CA GLY A 33 -14.70 5.00 11.48
C GLY A 33 -13.83 3.90 10.86
N GLU A 34 -12.80 4.27 10.09
CA GLU A 34 -11.89 3.30 9.47
C GLU A 34 -11.02 2.55 10.49
N PHE A 35 -10.54 3.24 11.54
CA PHE A 35 -9.58 2.67 12.48
C PHE A 35 -10.22 2.04 13.71
N GLY A 36 -11.48 2.39 14.01
CA GLY A 36 -12.15 1.98 15.24
C GLY A 36 -11.46 2.51 16.49
N GLU A 37 -10.88 3.71 16.42
CA GLU A 37 -10.12 4.33 17.50
C GLU A 37 -10.67 5.70 17.88
N SER A 38 -10.40 6.13 19.12
CA SER A 38 -10.90 7.42 19.61
C SER A 38 -10.39 8.59 18.75
N THR A 39 -11.29 9.53 18.45
CA THR A 39 -10.99 10.75 17.71
C THR A 39 -9.80 11.51 18.31
N ASN A 40 -9.65 11.50 19.63
CA ASN A 40 -8.56 12.19 20.33
C ASN A 40 -7.18 11.59 20.06
N ALA A 41 -7.05 10.26 20.04
CA ALA A 41 -5.79 9.59 19.73
C ALA A 41 -5.36 9.89 18.29
N ILE A 42 -6.30 9.78 17.34
CA ILE A 42 -6.07 10.07 15.92
C ILE A 42 -5.67 11.54 15.73
N ARG A 43 -6.39 12.47 16.36
CA ARG A 43 -6.09 13.91 16.31
C ARG A 43 -4.70 14.23 16.83
N LEU A 44 -4.27 13.62 17.94
CA LEU A 44 -2.95 13.86 18.51
C LEU A 44 -1.84 13.43 17.55
N GLU A 45 -1.96 12.25 16.95
CA GLU A 45 -0.96 11.73 16.01
C GLU A 45 -0.97 12.47 14.67
N LEU A 46 -2.14 12.82 14.12
CA LEU A 46 -2.24 13.67 12.93
C LEU A 46 -1.54 15.02 13.13
N ASN A 47 -1.81 15.68 14.26
CA ASN A 47 -1.18 16.96 14.57
C ASN A 47 0.34 16.83 14.75
N ARG A 48 0.83 15.70 15.29
CA ARG A 48 2.27 15.44 15.41
C ARG A 48 2.93 15.28 14.03
N LEU A 49 2.33 14.47 13.16
CA LEU A 49 2.85 14.24 11.81
C LEU A 49 2.78 15.50 10.95
N GLU A 50 1.71 16.30 11.08
CA GLU A 50 1.58 17.60 10.43
C GLU A 50 2.64 18.61 10.92
N LYS A 51 2.82 18.73 12.24
CA LYS A 51 3.87 19.61 12.81
C LYS A 51 5.28 19.21 12.40
N ALA A 52 5.52 17.90 12.20
CA ALA A 52 6.78 17.38 11.69
C ALA A 52 6.95 17.61 10.16
N GLY A 53 5.94 18.16 9.47
CA GLY A 53 5.96 18.35 8.02
C GLY A 53 5.80 17.07 7.21
N MET A 54 5.51 15.94 7.86
CA MET A 54 5.31 14.64 7.23
C MET A 54 3.94 14.53 6.56
N LEU A 55 2.94 15.23 7.11
CA LEU A 55 1.63 15.42 6.49
C LEU A 55 1.43 16.89 6.14
N SER A 56 0.81 17.16 5.00
CA SER A 56 0.21 18.45 4.70
C SER A 56 -1.29 18.40 5.01
N SER A 57 -1.88 19.57 5.23
CA SER A 57 -3.32 19.69 5.36
C SER A 57 -3.90 20.78 4.48
N SER A 58 -5.15 20.60 4.10
CA SER A 58 -5.96 21.58 3.38
C SER A 58 -7.38 21.58 3.94
N ILE A 59 -8.09 22.68 3.73
CA ILE A 59 -9.50 22.79 4.08
C ILE A 59 -10.30 22.56 2.81
N GLU A 60 -11.21 21.59 2.84
CA GLU A 60 -12.18 21.33 1.77
C GLU A 60 -13.59 21.35 2.38
N GLY A 61 -14.35 22.39 2.05
CA GLY A 61 -15.62 22.70 2.74
C GLY A 61 -15.38 22.95 4.23
N ASN A 62 -15.99 22.12 5.09
CA ASN A 62 -15.80 22.17 6.54
C ASN A 62 -14.85 21.08 7.07
N LYS A 63 -14.16 20.35 6.19
CA LYS A 63 -13.27 19.25 6.57
C LYS A 63 -11.82 19.67 6.42
N LYS A 64 -11.02 19.43 7.46
CA LYS A 64 -9.56 19.44 7.36
C LYS A 64 -9.10 18.09 6.82
N LEU A 65 -8.61 18.09 5.59
CA LEU A 65 -8.03 16.92 4.93
C LEU A 65 -6.53 16.87 5.19
N PHE A 66 -6.03 15.67 5.38
CA PHE A 66 -4.61 15.37 5.54
C PHE A 66 -4.13 14.53 4.36
N LYS A 67 -2.89 14.76 3.94
CA LYS A 67 -2.21 14.00 2.88
C LYS A 67 -0.73 13.83 3.23
N ALA A 68 -0.11 12.75 2.78
CA ALA A 68 1.34 12.61 2.88
C ALA A 68 2.07 13.71 2.11
N ASN A 69 3.09 14.29 2.74
CA ASN A 69 4.01 15.20 2.07
C ASN A 69 5.13 14.39 1.40
N THR A 70 4.98 14.10 0.11
CA THR A 70 5.98 13.35 -0.68
C THR A 70 7.31 14.09 -0.86
N LYS A 71 7.35 15.40 -0.57
CA LYS A 71 8.57 16.21 -0.60
C LYS A 71 9.34 16.16 0.72
N HIS A 72 8.81 15.50 1.75
CA HIS A 72 9.48 15.39 3.04
C HIS A 72 10.73 14.49 2.91
N PRO A 73 11.89 14.86 3.50
CA PRO A 73 13.14 14.10 3.34
C PRO A 73 13.04 12.62 3.74
N LEU A 74 12.24 12.31 4.76
CA LEU A 74 12.03 10.93 5.25
C LEU A 74 10.87 10.19 4.58
N PHE A 75 10.25 10.76 3.54
CA PHE A 75 9.06 10.15 2.94
C PHE A 75 9.36 8.74 2.42
N GLN A 76 10.46 8.58 1.68
CA GLN A 76 10.80 7.31 1.04
C GLN A 76 11.18 6.23 2.06
N GLU A 77 11.90 6.60 3.11
CA GLU A 77 12.29 5.69 4.18
C GLU A 77 11.06 5.16 4.91
N VAL A 78 10.11 6.04 5.23
CA VAL A 78 8.86 5.67 5.90
C VAL A 78 7.99 4.81 4.99
N HIS A 79 7.88 5.16 3.70
CA HIS A 79 7.22 4.31 2.71
C HIS A 79 7.82 2.91 2.68
N ASN A 80 9.15 2.80 2.59
CA ASN A 80 9.86 1.52 2.56
C ASN A 80 9.67 0.71 3.86
N ILE A 81 9.65 1.39 5.02
CA ILE A 81 9.36 0.74 6.31
C ILE A 81 7.92 0.20 6.31
N VAL A 82 6.95 0.95 5.78
CA VAL A 82 5.56 0.51 5.68
C VAL A 82 5.43 -0.69 4.74
N LEU A 83 6.10 -0.69 3.58
CA LEU A 83 6.14 -1.85 2.68
C LEU A 83 6.67 -3.10 3.38
N LYS A 84 7.79 -2.97 4.11
CA LYS A 84 8.39 -4.05 4.91
C LYS A 84 7.50 -4.50 6.06
N HIS A 85 6.75 -3.58 6.65
CA HIS A 85 5.83 -3.92 7.74
C HIS A 85 4.65 -4.77 7.25
N VAL A 86 4.12 -4.46 6.06
CA VAL A 86 3.04 -5.24 5.44
C VAL A 86 3.56 -6.56 4.85
N GLY A 87 4.82 -6.57 4.40
CA GLY A 87 5.45 -7.71 3.71
C GLY A 87 5.39 -7.61 2.19
N LEU A 88 5.03 -6.44 1.65
CA LEU A 88 4.99 -6.20 0.19
C LEU A 88 6.37 -6.22 -0.44
N ASP A 89 7.42 -5.86 0.30
CA ASP A 89 8.81 -6.00 -0.15
C ASP A 89 9.14 -7.46 -0.51
N LYS A 90 8.69 -8.40 0.33
CA LYS A 90 8.90 -9.84 0.09
C LYS A 90 8.08 -10.35 -1.06
N VAL A 91 6.87 -9.83 -1.26
CA VAL A 91 6.04 -10.16 -2.43
C VAL A 91 6.75 -9.71 -3.71
N VAL A 92 7.25 -8.48 -3.76
CA VAL A 92 7.98 -7.97 -4.94
C VAL A 92 9.18 -8.86 -5.26
N ILE A 93 10.08 -9.06 -4.29
CA ILE A 93 11.36 -9.76 -4.51
C ILE A 93 11.19 -11.26 -4.75
N ASN A 94 10.28 -11.92 -4.03
CA ASN A 94 10.18 -13.39 -4.08
C ASN A 94 9.10 -13.90 -5.03
N VAL A 95 8.17 -13.05 -5.44
CA VAL A 95 7.10 -13.44 -6.36
C VAL A 95 7.30 -12.69 -7.68
N ILE A 96 7.15 -11.37 -7.68
CA ILE A 96 7.05 -10.57 -8.92
C ILE A 96 8.34 -10.67 -9.74
N GLU A 97 9.50 -10.40 -9.14
CA GLU A 97 10.79 -10.42 -9.83
C GLU A 97 11.20 -11.80 -10.34
N ARG A 98 10.60 -12.88 -9.81
CA ARG A 98 10.94 -14.25 -10.19
C ARG A 98 10.08 -14.82 -11.31
N LEU A 99 8.89 -14.26 -11.53
CA LEU A 99 7.95 -14.76 -12.53
C LEU A 99 8.39 -14.49 -13.96
N GLY A 100 9.21 -13.45 -14.20
CA GLY A 100 9.79 -13.12 -15.49
C GLY A 100 8.81 -12.44 -16.46
N ASP A 101 7.70 -13.08 -16.81
CA ASP A 101 6.72 -12.55 -17.78
C ASP A 101 5.54 -11.84 -17.07
N VAL A 102 5.91 -10.87 -16.24
CA VAL A 102 4.97 -9.95 -15.58
C VAL A 102 5.22 -8.57 -16.14
N LYS A 103 4.17 -7.89 -16.60
CA LYS A 103 4.26 -6.49 -17.05
C LYS A 103 4.00 -5.54 -15.91
N GLU A 104 2.91 -5.77 -15.17
CA GLU A 104 2.46 -4.88 -14.10
C GLU A 104 1.82 -5.66 -12.96
N VAL A 105 1.97 -5.15 -11.74
CA VAL A 105 1.29 -5.67 -10.57
C VAL A 105 0.68 -4.52 -9.77
N TYR A 106 -0.59 -4.71 -9.41
CA TYR A 106 -1.36 -3.75 -8.62
C TYR A 106 -1.76 -4.35 -7.27
N LEU A 107 -1.74 -3.52 -6.24
CA LEU A 107 -2.33 -3.77 -4.93
C LEU A 107 -3.78 -3.31 -4.92
N ALA A 108 -4.70 -4.18 -4.54
CA ALA A 108 -6.12 -3.87 -4.40
C ALA A 108 -6.57 -4.02 -2.94
N GLY A 109 -7.88 -3.94 -2.73
CA GLY A 109 -8.53 -4.25 -1.45
C GLY A 109 -8.19 -3.27 -0.33
N SER A 110 -8.03 -3.79 0.89
CA SER A 110 -7.82 -2.96 2.08
C SER A 110 -6.49 -2.21 2.04
N PHE A 111 -5.44 -2.83 1.53
CA PHE A 111 -4.12 -2.19 1.51
C PHE A 111 -4.03 -1.05 0.50
N SER A 112 -4.77 -1.06 -0.62
CA SER A 112 -4.82 0.10 -1.52
C SER A 112 -5.47 1.33 -0.85
N ARG A 113 -6.39 1.10 0.12
CA ARG A 113 -6.93 2.13 1.04
C ARG A 113 -5.98 2.57 2.15
N GLY A 114 -4.83 1.91 2.28
CA GLY A 114 -3.92 2.06 3.42
C GLY A 114 -4.51 1.55 4.74
N LEU A 115 -5.35 0.50 4.67
CA LEU A 115 -5.89 -0.20 5.83
C LEU A 115 -5.23 -1.57 5.97
N ASP A 116 -4.92 -1.96 7.20
CA ASP A 116 -4.29 -3.26 7.47
C ASP A 116 -5.28 -4.41 7.28
N SER A 117 -4.79 -5.56 6.81
CA SER A 117 -5.62 -6.73 6.47
C SER A 117 -4.80 -8.03 6.50
N GLN A 118 -5.42 -9.13 6.93
CA GLN A 118 -4.78 -10.46 6.85
C GLN A 118 -4.63 -10.98 5.41
N VAL A 119 -5.31 -10.34 4.45
CA VAL A 119 -5.27 -10.68 3.02
C VAL A 119 -4.66 -9.52 2.24
N ILE A 120 -3.65 -9.83 1.43
CA ILE A 120 -3.08 -8.95 0.41
C ILE A 120 -3.73 -9.29 -0.92
N ASP A 121 -4.39 -8.32 -1.53
CA ASP A 121 -5.05 -8.47 -2.82
C ASP A 121 -4.14 -7.96 -3.94
N LEU A 122 -3.79 -8.83 -4.88
CA LEU A 122 -2.92 -8.51 -6.01
C LEU A 122 -3.65 -8.68 -7.34
N ILE A 123 -3.32 -7.83 -8.30
CA ILE A 123 -3.75 -8.00 -9.68
C ILE A 123 -2.49 -8.03 -10.52
N PHE A 124 -2.28 -9.14 -11.22
CA PHE A 124 -1.15 -9.32 -12.10
C PHE A 124 -1.59 -9.14 -13.55
N ILE A 125 -0.75 -8.48 -14.34
CA ILE A 125 -0.90 -8.34 -15.79
C ILE A 125 0.34 -8.89 -16.45
N GLY A 126 0.20 -9.94 -17.28
CA GLY A 126 1.33 -10.64 -17.91
C GLY A 126 0.99 -12.06 -18.35
N ASN A 127 1.87 -12.71 -19.11
CA ASN A 127 1.69 -14.12 -19.47
C ASN A 127 2.28 -15.02 -18.37
N ILE A 128 1.58 -15.11 -17.25
CA ILE A 128 2.12 -15.71 -16.04
C ILE A 128 1.96 -17.22 -16.02
N ASP A 129 3.05 -17.94 -15.69
CA ASP A 129 2.96 -19.35 -15.29
C ASP A 129 2.27 -19.46 -13.92
N ILE A 130 0.98 -19.84 -13.97
CA ILE A 130 0.12 -19.97 -12.79
C ILE A 130 0.67 -21.02 -11.81
N ASN A 131 1.22 -22.14 -12.31
CA ASN A 131 1.74 -23.19 -11.44
C ASN A 131 2.98 -22.72 -10.68
N TYR A 132 3.82 -21.94 -11.36
CA TYR A 132 4.99 -21.34 -10.71
C TYR A 132 4.60 -20.23 -9.74
N LEU A 133 3.64 -19.37 -10.10
CA LEU A 133 3.08 -18.35 -9.22
C LEU A 133 2.58 -18.94 -7.91
N ILE A 134 1.78 -20.01 -7.95
CA ILE A 134 1.24 -20.66 -6.76
C ILE A 134 2.37 -21.11 -5.82
N LYS A 135 3.44 -21.70 -6.35
CA LYS A 135 4.61 -22.14 -5.57
C LYS A 135 5.35 -20.97 -4.92
N LEU A 136 5.45 -19.83 -5.60
CA LEU A 136 6.10 -18.64 -5.06
C LEU A 136 5.23 -17.97 -3.98
N ILE A 137 3.92 -17.89 -4.22
CA ILE A 137 2.95 -17.37 -3.26
C ILE A 137 2.96 -18.20 -1.98
N ASP A 138 2.87 -19.52 -2.07
CA ASP A 138 2.89 -20.42 -0.91
C ASP A 138 4.11 -20.16 -0.01
N LYS A 139 5.30 -20.07 -0.60
CA LYS A 139 6.55 -19.75 0.11
C LYS A 139 6.51 -18.39 0.79
N VAL A 140 6.02 -17.35 0.12
CA VAL A 140 6.03 -15.99 0.69
C VAL A 140 4.96 -15.82 1.76
N GLU A 141 3.79 -16.47 1.64
CA GLU A 141 2.74 -16.44 2.66
C GLU A 141 3.26 -16.92 4.02
N HIS A 142 4.09 -17.97 4.03
CA HIS A 142 4.73 -18.47 5.25
C HIS A 142 5.69 -17.44 5.89
N VAL A 143 6.37 -16.64 5.07
CA VAL A 143 7.32 -15.62 5.55
C VAL A 143 6.58 -14.41 6.11
N ILE A 144 5.59 -13.89 5.39
CA ILE A 144 4.89 -12.66 5.75
C ILE A 144 3.73 -12.90 6.73
N ARG A 145 3.34 -14.16 6.94
CA ARG A 145 2.23 -14.59 7.80
C ARG A 145 0.89 -13.91 7.44
N ARG A 146 0.66 -13.70 6.15
CA ARG A 146 -0.57 -13.15 5.57
C ARG A 146 -0.95 -13.98 4.34
N LYS A 147 -2.24 -14.00 4.02
CA LYS A 147 -2.73 -14.63 2.80
C LYS A 147 -2.63 -13.69 1.61
N ILE A 148 -2.45 -14.24 0.42
CA ILE A 148 -2.41 -13.52 -0.83
C ILE A 148 -3.55 -14.04 -1.71
N ARG A 149 -4.43 -13.13 -2.09
CA ARG A 149 -5.46 -13.39 -3.11
C ARG A 149 -5.05 -12.64 -4.37
N TYR A 150 -5.20 -13.26 -5.53
CA TYR A 150 -4.76 -12.65 -6.77
C TYR A 150 -5.75 -12.85 -7.92
N LEU A 151 -5.71 -11.91 -8.86
CA LEU A 151 -6.29 -12.00 -10.19
C LEU A 151 -5.18 -11.92 -11.22
N ILE A 152 -5.35 -12.60 -12.36
CA ILE A 152 -4.40 -12.58 -13.48
C ILE A 152 -5.16 -12.13 -14.71
N TYR A 153 -4.60 -11.16 -15.40
CA TYR A 153 -5.07 -10.70 -16.70
C TYR A 153 -3.96 -10.83 -17.73
N GLN A 154 -4.32 -11.21 -18.94
CA GLN A 154 -3.40 -11.19 -20.06
C GLN A 154 -3.07 -9.74 -20.46
N PRO A 155 -1.90 -9.48 -21.06
CA PRO A 155 -1.52 -8.12 -21.45
C PRO A 155 -2.54 -7.37 -22.31
N GLY A 156 -3.29 -8.08 -23.17
CA GLY A 156 -4.30 -7.50 -24.05
C GLY A 156 -5.63 -7.18 -23.37
N GLU A 157 -5.89 -7.72 -22.18
CA GLU A 157 -7.16 -7.54 -21.46
C GLU A 157 -7.14 -6.30 -20.55
N LYS A 158 -6.02 -5.59 -20.46
CA LYS A 158 -5.83 -4.47 -19.52
C LYS A 158 -6.85 -3.35 -19.72
N ASP A 159 -7.17 -3.04 -20.96
CA ASP A 159 -8.11 -1.97 -21.32
C ASP A 159 -9.57 -2.37 -21.07
N ASP A 160 -9.84 -3.67 -20.98
CA ASP A 160 -11.16 -4.24 -20.66
C ASP A 160 -11.40 -4.34 -19.14
N ILE A 161 -10.38 -4.12 -18.32
CA ILE A 161 -10.53 -4.12 -16.86
C ILE A 161 -11.34 -2.91 -16.44
N ASP A 162 -12.52 -3.16 -15.85
CA ASP A 162 -13.27 -2.13 -15.15
C ASP A 162 -12.57 -1.74 -13.83
N TRP A 163 -11.60 -0.82 -13.94
CA TRP A 163 -10.88 -0.28 -12.80
C TRP A 163 -11.79 0.46 -11.80
N SER A 164 -13.00 0.86 -12.21
CA SER A 164 -13.97 1.54 -11.35
C SER A 164 -14.66 0.59 -10.38
N ALA A 165 -14.73 -0.70 -10.71
CA ALA A 165 -15.21 -1.75 -9.81
C ALA A 165 -14.35 -1.88 -8.53
N PHE A 166 -13.10 -1.44 -8.58
CA PHE A 166 -12.19 -1.43 -7.43
C PHE A 166 -12.29 -0.10 -6.68
N THR A 167 -12.87 -0.15 -5.48
CA THR A 167 -12.98 1.03 -4.61
C THR A 167 -12.09 0.88 -3.36
N PRO A 168 -10.95 1.59 -3.29
CA PRO A 168 -10.40 2.57 -4.21
C PRO A 168 -9.63 1.89 -5.34
N LYS A 169 -9.25 2.71 -6.33
CA LYS A 169 -8.45 2.27 -7.47
C LYS A 169 -7.19 1.52 -6.99
N PRO A 170 -6.83 0.40 -7.63
CA PRO A 170 -5.65 -0.36 -7.27
C PRO A 170 -4.37 0.48 -7.39
N LEU A 171 -3.46 0.30 -6.44
CA LEU A 171 -2.17 0.98 -6.39
C LEU A 171 -1.15 0.17 -7.18
N MET A 172 -0.52 0.77 -8.20
CA MET A 172 0.55 0.10 -8.94
C MET A 172 1.77 -0.15 -8.03
N LEU A 173 2.06 -1.41 -7.75
CA LEU A 173 3.19 -1.84 -6.94
C LEU A 173 4.47 -1.97 -7.77
N TRP A 174 4.34 -2.52 -8.97
CA TRP A 174 5.48 -2.89 -9.80
C TRP A 174 5.10 -2.78 -11.28
N ASN A 175 6.07 -2.38 -12.10
CA ASN A 175 5.98 -2.33 -13.55
C ASN A 175 7.39 -2.61 -14.12
N ASP A 176 7.47 -3.47 -15.14
CA ASP A 176 8.69 -3.85 -15.84
C ASP A 176 9.48 -2.64 -16.39
N GLU A 177 8.78 -1.61 -16.90
CA GLU A 177 9.41 -0.40 -17.45
C GLU A 177 10.18 0.42 -16.39
N ARG A 178 9.79 0.36 -15.11
CA ARG A 178 10.48 1.09 -14.03
C ARG A 178 11.81 0.46 -13.65
N ASN A 179 11.96 -0.85 -13.88
CA ASN A 179 13.20 -1.57 -13.55
C ASN A 179 14.31 -1.36 -14.57
N GLN A 180 14.00 -0.88 -15.78
CA GLN A 180 15.03 -0.52 -16.78
C GLN A 180 15.75 0.79 -16.42
N ILE A 181 15.07 1.73 -15.78
CA ILE A 181 15.65 3.05 -15.42
C ILE A 181 16.54 2.98 -14.17
N SER A 182 16.39 1.95 -13.32
CA SER A 182 17.20 1.77 -12.09
C SER A 182 18.49 0.95 -12.31
N GLN A 183 18.80 0.58 -13.55
CA GLN A 183 20.02 -0.17 -13.92
C GLN A 183 20.99 0.63 -14.80
N THR A 184 20.79 1.94 -14.97
CA THR A 184 21.73 2.85 -15.65
C THR A 184 22.22 3.92 -14.69
#